data_AF-N1URF2-F1
#
_entry.id   AF-N1URF2-F1
#
_cell.length_a   1.000
_cell.length_b   1.000
_cell.length_c   1.000
_cell.angle_alpha   90.00
_cell.angle_beta   90.00
_cell.angle_gamma   90.00
#
_symmetry.space_group_name_H-M   'P 1'
#
loop_
_entity.id
_entity.type
_entity.pdbx_description
1 polymer ?
#
loop_
_entity_poly.entity_id
_entity_poly.type
_entity_poly.pdbx_seq_one_letter_code
_entity_poly.pdbx_strand_id
1 'polypeptide(L)'
;MLTFSFVQNSIRSAAFNLAIEEAIGLHLVSSGYGAGLRIWKNPFSIVLGLSEKAEDTILPEILLHFQESKFSRMIGFEDIKSETNLNLTQSRNDNFSKNFHSNLAQETFGNNQKLK
;
A
#
# COMPACT_ATOMS: atom_id res chain seq x y z
N MET A 1 7.58 -27.27 28.50
CA MET A 1 7.29 -25.98 27.86
C MET A 1 8.01 -25.96 26.53
N LEU A 2 7.28 -25.88 25.41
CA LEU A 2 7.89 -25.92 24.08
C LEU A 2 8.33 -24.51 23.65
N THR A 3 9.32 -24.46 22.77
CA THR A 3 9.75 -23.24 22.08
C THR A 3 9.90 -23.53 20.59
N PHE A 4 9.84 -22.49 19.76
CA PHE A 4 10.12 -22.60 18.33
C PHE A 4 11.07 -21.50 17.87
N SER A 5 11.81 -21.77 16.80
CA SER A 5 12.62 -20.77 16.10
C SER A 5 12.58 -21.03 14.59
N PHE A 6 12.32 -20.01 13.78
CA PHE A 6 12.49 -20.12 12.33
C PHE A 6 12.78 -18.78 11.65
N VAL A 7 13.47 -18.87 10.52
CA VAL A 7 13.77 -17.75 9.63
C VAL A 7 12.86 -17.84 8.40
N GLN A 8 12.10 -16.78 8.13
CA GLN A 8 11.28 -16.70 6.93
C GLN A 8 12.13 -16.30 5.73
N ASN A 9 12.32 -17.22 4.79
CA ASN A 9 13.14 -17.00 3.60
C ASN A 9 12.42 -16.18 2.50
N SER A 10 11.08 -16.11 2.54
CA SER A 10 10.30 -15.32 1.58
C SER A 10 10.11 -13.88 2.03
N ILE A 11 10.31 -12.93 1.12
CA ILE A 11 9.92 -11.53 1.32
C ILE A 11 8.38 -11.45 1.26
N ARG A 12 7.76 -10.92 2.32
CA ARG A 12 6.30 -10.74 2.43
C ARG A 12 5.97 -9.30 2.81
N SER A 13 4.75 -8.86 2.54
CA SER A 13 4.32 -7.51 2.94
C SER A 13 4.37 -7.36 4.47
N ALA A 14 4.54 -6.12 4.95
CA ALA A 14 4.48 -5.84 6.39
C ALA A 14 3.15 -6.33 7.00
N ALA A 15 2.03 -6.07 6.32
CA ALA A 15 0.70 -6.54 6.75
C ALA A 15 0.63 -8.07 6.90
N PHE A 16 1.21 -8.84 5.96
CA PHE A 16 1.27 -10.29 6.08
C PHE A 16 2.10 -10.72 7.29
N ASN A 17 3.27 -10.11 7.49
CA ASN A 17 4.14 -10.51 8.58
C ASN A 17 3.54 -10.21 9.96
N LEU A 18 2.88 -9.06 10.11
CA LEU A 18 2.16 -8.68 11.33
C LEU A 18 0.96 -9.60 11.60
N ALA A 19 0.19 -9.96 10.58
CA ALA A 19 -0.93 -10.90 10.75
C ALA A 19 -0.48 -12.28 11.25
N ILE A 20 0.66 -12.78 10.74
CA ILE A 20 1.24 -14.02 11.24
C ILE A 20 1.76 -13.88 12.67
N GLU A 21 2.35 -12.74 13.03
CA GLU A 21 2.79 -12.48 14.41
C GLU A 21 1.61 -12.48 15.39
N GLU A 22 0.50 -11.82 15.05
CA GLU A 22 -0.73 -11.84 15.84
C GLU A 22 -1.31 -13.25 15.94
N ALA A 23 -1.42 -13.96 14.82
CA ALA A 23 -1.93 -15.34 14.80
C ALA A 23 -1.08 -16.28 15.68
N ILE A 24 0.25 -16.15 15.62
CA ILE A 24 1.16 -16.90 16.49
C ILE A 24 0.92 -16.52 17.95
N GLY A 25 0.89 -15.22 18.28
CA GLY A 25 0.67 -14.73 19.64
C GLY A 25 -0.63 -15.25 20.27
N LEU A 26 -1.72 -15.29 19.49
CA LEU A 26 -3.03 -15.77 19.92
C LEU A 26 -3.07 -17.30 20.17
N HIS A 27 -2.33 -18.09 19.40
CA HIS A 27 -2.45 -19.56 19.40
C HIS A 27 -1.26 -20.30 20.05
N LEU A 28 -0.24 -19.57 20.52
CA LEU A 28 0.97 -20.19 21.06
C LEU A 28 0.73 -20.95 22.37
N VAL A 29 0.03 -20.30 23.31
CA VAL A 29 -0.19 -20.86 24.65
C VAL A 29 -1.06 -22.12 24.58
N SER A 30 -2.10 -22.11 23.76
CA SER A 30 -2.98 -23.27 23.56
C SER A 30 -2.25 -24.46 22.93
N SER A 31 -1.13 -24.21 22.25
CA SER A 31 -0.31 -25.23 21.59
C SER A 31 0.84 -25.75 22.48
N GLY A 32 0.90 -25.35 23.75
CA GLY A 32 1.93 -25.80 24.71
C GLY A 32 3.29 -25.12 24.58
N TYR A 33 3.36 -24.05 23.77
CA TYR A 33 4.56 -23.24 23.61
C TYR A 33 4.58 -22.09 24.62
N GLY A 34 5.74 -21.89 25.25
CA GLY A 34 5.96 -20.77 26.18
C GLY A 34 6.71 -19.59 25.56
N ALA A 35 7.40 -19.80 24.43
CA ALA A 35 8.12 -18.74 23.74
C ALA A 35 8.37 -19.10 22.26
N GLY A 36 8.72 -18.10 21.45
CA GLY A 36 9.00 -18.25 20.03
C GLY A 36 9.90 -17.16 19.47
N LEU A 37 10.77 -17.53 18.53
CA LEU A 37 11.57 -16.58 17.75
C LEU A 37 11.25 -16.74 16.26
N ARG A 38 10.79 -15.65 15.63
CA ARG A 38 10.56 -15.61 14.19
C ARG A 38 11.33 -14.43 13.60
N ILE A 39 12.22 -14.71 12.65
CA ILE A 39 12.96 -13.67 11.93
C ILE A 39 12.31 -13.49 10.55
N TRP A 40 11.87 -12.27 10.25
CA TRP A 40 11.22 -11.95 8.98
C TRP A 40 11.70 -10.59 8.46
N LYS A 41 11.51 -10.38 7.15
CA LYS A 41 11.79 -9.12 6.45
C LYS A 41 10.61 -8.76 5.56
N ASN A 42 10.42 -7.46 5.34
CA ASN A 42 9.43 -6.89 4.44
C ASN A 42 10.10 -5.95 3.43
N PRO A 43 9.47 -5.71 2.27
CA PRO A 43 9.84 -4.59 1.39
C PRO A 43 9.77 -3.26 2.13
N PHE A 44 10.35 -2.19 1.56
CA PHE A 44 10.27 -0.84 2.11
C PHE A 44 8.83 -0.47 2.51
N SER A 45 8.62 -0.23 3.81
CA SER A 45 7.32 -0.06 4.44
C SER A 45 7.42 0.98 5.55
N ILE A 46 6.37 1.75 5.73
CA ILE A 46 6.10 2.50 6.96
C ILE A 46 5.12 1.65 7.78
N VAL A 47 5.47 1.37 9.04
CA VAL A 47 4.60 0.68 10.02
C VAL A 47 4.44 1.61 11.20
N LEU A 48 3.18 1.83 11.61
CA LEU A 48 2.82 2.70 12.72
C LEU A 48 2.11 1.90 13.80
N GLY A 49 2.31 2.29 15.05
CA GLY A 49 1.51 1.81 16.17
C GLY A 49 0.06 2.26 16.04
N LEU A 50 -0.86 1.53 16.70
CA LEU A 50 -2.30 1.78 16.61
C LEU A 50 -2.73 3.20 17.03
N SER A 51 -1.94 3.84 17.89
CA SER A 51 -2.19 5.19 18.40
C SER A 51 -1.34 6.26 17.73
N GLU A 52 -0.45 5.87 16.80
CA GLU A 52 0.46 6.79 16.13
C GLU A 52 -0.20 7.37 14.88
N LYS A 53 0.07 8.65 14.62
CA LYS A 53 -0.33 9.33 13.39
C LYS A 53 0.89 9.51 12.51
N ALA A 54 0.73 9.26 11.22
CA ALA A 54 1.85 9.32 10.28
C ALA A 54 2.49 10.71 10.25
N GLU A 55 1.66 11.75 10.33
CA GLU A 55 2.04 13.16 10.22
C GLU A 55 2.81 13.66 11.44
N ASP A 56 2.57 13.06 12.60
CA ASP A 56 3.20 13.44 13.87
C ASP A 56 4.49 12.64 14.14
N THR A 57 4.56 11.41 13.60
CA THR A 57 5.64 10.45 13.91
C THR A 57 6.74 10.41 12.84
N ILE A 58 6.40 10.71 11.58
CA ILE A 58 7.30 10.54 10.44
C ILE A 58 7.68 11.91 9.90
N LEU A 59 8.97 12.08 9.58
CA LEU A 59 9.45 13.29 8.92
C LEU A 59 8.68 13.54 7.61
N PRO A 60 8.20 14.77 7.36
CA PRO A 60 7.40 15.08 6.18
C PRO A 60 8.06 14.68 4.87
N GLU A 61 9.39 14.80 4.76
CA GLU A 61 10.14 14.46 3.55
C GLU A 61 10.11 12.95 3.27
N ILE A 62 10.16 12.12 4.33
CA ILE A 62 10.07 10.67 4.23
C ILE A 62 8.65 10.26 3.83
N LEU A 63 7.64 10.88 4.45
CA LEU A 63 6.24 10.59 4.16
C LEU A 63 5.89 10.95 2.71
N LEU A 64 6.34 12.12 2.25
CA LEU A 64 6.18 12.57 0.87
C LEU A 64 6.85 11.61 -0.11
N HIS A 65 8.13 11.27 0.11
CA HIS A 65 8.85 10.32 -0.74
C HIS A 65 8.17 8.95 -0.79
N PHE A 66 7.64 8.48 0.34
CA PHE A 66 6.91 7.22 0.41
C PHE A 66 5.62 7.26 -0.42
N GLN A 67 4.85 8.35 -0.34
CA GLN A 67 3.62 8.54 -1.12
C GLN A 67 3.91 8.64 -2.62
N GLU A 68 4.93 9.41 -3.02
CA GLU A 68 5.37 9.52 -4.41
C GLU A 68 5.84 8.17 -4.98
N SER A 69 6.59 7.39 -4.19
CA SER A 69 7.06 6.06 -4.61
C SER A 69 5.91 5.08 -4.88
N LYS A 70 4.77 5.25 -4.21
CA LYS A 70 3.55 4.47 -4.44
C LYS A 70 2.82 4.95 -5.68
N PHE A 71 2.73 6.26 -5.87
CA PHE A 71 2.05 6.88 -7.01
C PHE A 71 2.76 6.58 -8.34
N SER A 72 4.08 6.71 -8.40
CA SER A 72 4.88 6.34 -9.57
C SER A 72 4.76 4.85 -9.91
N ARG A 73 4.59 3.99 -8.89
CA ARG A 73 4.31 2.57 -9.09
C ARG A 73 2.87 2.30 -9.53
N MET A 74 1.91 3.20 -9.31
CA MET A 74 0.55 3.05 -9.84
C MET A 74 0.46 3.51 -11.30
N ILE A 75 1.07 4.64 -11.63
CA ILE A 75 1.08 5.17 -13.01
C ILE A 75 1.85 4.23 -13.95
N GLY A 76 2.97 3.66 -13.51
CA GLY A 76 3.70 2.65 -14.30
C GLY A 76 2.95 1.33 -14.55
N PHE A 77 1.77 1.14 -13.97
CA PHE A 77 0.88 -0.01 -14.23
C PHE A 77 -0.34 0.36 -15.09
N GLU A 78 -0.63 1.64 -15.35
CA GLU A 78 -1.69 2.04 -16.29
C GLU A 78 -1.27 1.83 -17.75
N ASP A 79 0.02 1.88 -18.06
CA ASP A 79 0.53 1.58 -19.41
C ASP A 79 0.61 0.06 -19.72
N ILE A 80 0.23 -0.82 -18.79
CA ILE A 80 0.23 -2.30 -18.97
C ILE A 80 -1.13 -2.90 -18.59
N LYS A 81 -2.24 -2.23 -18.94
CA LYS A 81 -3.58 -2.82 -18.89
C LYS A 81 -4.32 -2.67 -20.22
N SER A 82 -3.76 -3.23 -21.27
CA SER A 82 -4.59 -4.00 -22.20
C SER A 82 -4.49 -5.47 -21.79
N GLU A 83 -5.66 -6.11 -21.67
CA GLU A 83 -5.89 -7.53 -21.40
C GLU A 83 -6.15 -7.96 -19.93
N THR A 84 -7.46 -7.94 -19.62
CA THR A 84 -8.25 -9.08 -19.11
C THR A 84 -7.93 -9.67 -17.72
N ASN A 85 -8.65 -9.21 -16.68
CA ASN A 85 -9.93 -9.82 -16.27
C ASN A 85 -10.42 -9.27 -14.92
N LEU A 86 -11.74 -9.14 -14.86
CA LEU A 86 -12.56 -8.71 -13.75
C LEU A 86 -12.41 -9.62 -12.53
N ASN A 87 -12.18 -9.02 -11.35
CA ASN A 87 -12.98 -9.17 -10.13
C ASN A 87 -12.13 -8.87 -8.89
N LEU A 88 -12.22 -7.64 -8.38
CA LEU A 88 -12.12 -7.42 -6.95
C LEU A 88 -12.98 -6.21 -6.55
N THR A 89 -14.29 -6.45 -6.51
CA THR A 89 -15.22 -5.62 -5.76
C THR A 89 -15.04 -5.96 -4.29
N GLN A 90 -14.42 -5.08 -3.51
CA GLN A 90 -14.72 -4.95 -2.09
C GLN A 90 -14.99 -3.48 -1.78
N SER A 91 -16.29 -3.20 -1.72
CA SER A 91 -16.87 -1.96 -1.21
C SER A 91 -16.56 -1.82 0.28
N ARG A 92 -16.02 -0.66 0.66
CA ARG A 92 -16.37 -0.04 1.94
C ARG A 92 -17.06 1.27 1.60
N ASN A 93 -18.36 1.29 1.86
CA ASN A 93 -19.14 2.52 1.98
C ASN A 93 -18.39 3.44 2.94
N ASP A 94 -18.02 4.63 2.47
CA ASP A 94 -18.22 5.89 3.17
C ASP A 94 -18.10 7.02 2.15
N ASN A 95 -19.17 7.81 2.03
CA ASN A 95 -19.27 8.94 1.13
C ASN A 95 -18.20 9.99 1.45
N PHE A 96 -17.16 10.10 0.63
CA PHE A 96 -16.29 11.27 0.64
C PHE A 96 -16.00 11.75 -0.78
N SER A 97 -16.90 12.59 -1.27
CA SER A 97 -16.72 13.40 -2.47
C SER A 97 -15.56 14.37 -2.27
N LYS A 98 -14.50 14.25 -3.09
CA LYS A 98 -13.63 15.37 -3.45
C LYS A 98 -13.36 15.36 -4.95
N ASN A 99 -14.17 16.14 -5.67
CA ASN A 99 -13.89 16.59 -7.02
C ASN A 99 -12.62 17.46 -7.01
N PHE A 100 -11.55 17.00 -7.67
CA PHE A 100 -10.47 17.89 -8.12
C PHE A 100 -10.56 18.00 -9.64
N HIS A 101 -11.09 19.14 -10.10
CA HIS A 101 -10.99 19.56 -11.48
C HIS A 101 -9.59 20.13 -11.73
N SER A 102 -8.82 19.52 -12.63
CA SER A 102 -7.72 20.19 -13.33
C SER A 102 -8.05 20.25 -14.81
N ASN A 103 -8.67 21.36 -15.23
CA ASN A 103 -8.79 21.73 -16.64
C ASN A 103 -7.43 22.26 -17.11
N LEU A 104 -6.71 21.47 -17.90
CA LEU A 104 -5.62 21.96 -18.74
C LEU A 104 -5.83 21.45 -20.17
N ALA A 105 -6.73 22.11 -20.90
CA ALA A 105 -6.81 22.01 -22.34
C ALA A 105 -6.15 23.27 -22.93
N GLN A 106 -4.93 23.11 -23.44
CA GLN A 106 -4.45 23.96 -24.52
C GLN A 106 -5.03 23.42 -25.82
N GLU A 107 -5.66 24.26 -26.63
CA GLU A 107 -5.47 24.25 -28.09
C GLU A 107 -6.09 25.52 -28.73
N THR A 108 -5.16 26.45 -29.03
CA THR A 108 -5.04 27.24 -30.26
C THR A 108 -6.28 27.93 -30.87
N PHE A 109 -6.27 29.27 -30.76
CA PHE A 109 -6.97 30.19 -31.64
C PHE A 109 -6.52 30.01 -33.10
N GLY A 110 -7.48 29.91 -34.02
CA GLY A 110 -7.24 29.72 -35.44
C GLY A 110 -6.97 30.97 -36.25
N ASN A 111 -6.94 30.81 -37.58
CA ASN A 111 -7.71 31.67 -38.46
C ASN A 111 -7.90 31.07 -39.86
N ASN A 112 -9.11 31.34 -40.36
CA ASN A 112 -9.68 31.02 -41.65
C ASN A 112 -8.88 31.55 -42.85
N GLN A 113 -8.97 30.87 -44.00
CA GLN A 113 -9.64 31.44 -45.18
C GLN A 113 -9.84 30.39 -46.29
N LYS A 114 -11.08 30.33 -46.78
CA LYS A 114 -11.55 29.56 -47.93
C LYS A 114 -12.06 30.60 -48.93
N LEU A 115 -11.59 30.58 -50.18
CA LEU A 115 -12.41 30.83 -51.36
C LEU A 115 -11.63 30.52 -52.64
N LYS A 116 -12.37 29.98 -53.62
CA LYS A 116 -12.00 29.69 -55.00
C LYS A 116 -11.66 30.97 -55.77
#